data_AF-A0A950NQU6-F1
#
_entry.id   AF-A0A950NQU6-F1
#
_cell.length_a   1.000
_cell.length_b   1.000
_cell.length_c   1.000
_cell.angle_alpha   90.00
_cell.angle_beta   90.00
_cell.angle_gamma   90.00
#
_symmetry.space_group_name_H-M   'P 1'
#
loop_
_entity.id
_entity.type
_entity.pdbx_description
1 polymer ?
#
loop_
_entity_poly.entity_id
_entity_poly.type
_entity_poly.pdbx_seq_one_letter_code
_entity_poly.pdbx_strand_id
1 'polypeptide(L)'
;WPLATIEFVEAASRSGRADAARPALERLEVATSASGTRWGDAIAARSRALLSDGDEAESRYRDAIDRLATTALRLDLARTHLVYGEWLRRVRRNVDAREQLRIAHGLFGDFGMEGFAERARVELRATGEHARSRSVESRNQLTPQEAQVAQLVAQGATNNDIAVQLFITPRTVEYHLHKVFRKVGVKSRTQLARYVLESKAR
;
A
#
# COMPACT_ATOMS: atom_id res chain seq x y z
N TRP A 1 24.07 -24.77 6.37
CA TRP A 1 23.40 -23.89 7.34
C TRP A 1 22.04 -23.51 6.80
N PRO A 2 20.94 -23.75 7.54
CA PRO A 2 19.56 -23.61 7.05
C PRO A 2 19.25 -22.22 6.47
N LEU A 3 19.82 -21.16 7.05
CA LEU A 3 19.62 -19.78 6.62
C LEU A 3 20.02 -19.54 5.15
N ALA A 4 21.18 -20.06 4.72
CA ALA A 4 21.61 -19.94 3.34
C ALA A 4 20.71 -20.72 2.36
N THR A 5 20.10 -21.82 2.83
CA THR A 5 19.18 -22.62 2.03
C THR A 5 17.85 -21.89 1.80
N ILE A 6 17.35 -21.14 2.78
CA ILE A 6 16.14 -20.31 2.64
C ILE A 6 16.34 -19.26 1.53
N GLU A 7 17.43 -18.51 1.59
CA GLU A 7 17.76 -17.49 0.58
C GLU A 7 17.92 -18.10 -0.80
N PHE A 8 18.56 -19.27 -0.87
CA PHE A 8 18.74 -19.98 -2.12
C PHE A 8 17.41 -20.44 -2.74
N VAL A 9 16.48 -20.96 -1.94
CA VAL A 9 15.14 -21.35 -2.43
C VAL A 9 14.38 -20.14 -2.98
N GLU A 10 14.39 -19.00 -2.28
CA GLU A 10 13.75 -17.78 -2.76
C GLU A 10 14.40 -17.28 -4.07
N ALA A 11 15.73 -17.20 -4.12
CA ALA A 11 16.46 -16.76 -5.30
C ALA A 11 16.20 -17.69 -6.50
N ALA A 12 16.28 -19.01 -6.31
CA ALA A 12 16.07 -19.99 -7.35
C ALA A 12 14.63 -19.97 -7.89
N SER A 13 13.62 -19.83 -7.01
CA SER A 13 12.22 -19.64 -7.41
C SER A 13 12.06 -18.40 -8.28
N ARG A 14 12.60 -17.25 -7.85
CA ARG A 14 12.51 -15.99 -8.60
C ARG A 14 13.23 -16.00 -9.95
N SER A 15 14.31 -16.76 -10.06
CA SER A 15 15.06 -16.92 -11.31
C SER A 15 14.51 -18.03 -12.22
N GLY A 16 13.37 -18.65 -11.87
CA GLY A 16 12.77 -19.73 -12.66
C GLY A 16 13.53 -21.05 -12.64
N ARG A 17 14.47 -21.21 -11.70
CA ARG A 17 15.30 -22.42 -11.55
C ARG A 17 14.64 -23.42 -10.61
N ALA A 18 13.49 -23.93 -11.01
CA ALA A 18 12.71 -24.89 -10.22
C ALA A 18 13.46 -26.21 -9.95
N ASP A 19 14.32 -26.61 -10.88
CA ASP A 19 15.25 -27.75 -10.79
C ASP A 19 16.21 -27.63 -9.61
N ALA A 20 16.69 -26.41 -9.33
CA ALA A 20 17.58 -26.12 -8.21
C ALA A 20 16.82 -25.84 -6.91
N ALA A 21 15.64 -25.21 -7.01
CA ALA A 21 14.85 -24.81 -5.85
C ALA A 21 14.25 -26.01 -5.09
N ARG A 22 13.75 -27.02 -5.81
CA ARG A 22 13.07 -28.18 -5.21
C ARG A 22 13.99 -29.04 -4.33
N PRO A 23 15.20 -29.45 -4.76
CA PRO A 23 16.14 -30.16 -3.89
C PRO A 23 16.66 -29.31 -2.72
N ALA A 24 16.67 -27.98 -2.85
CA ALA A 24 17.00 -27.10 -1.75
C ALA A 24 15.86 -27.01 -0.72
N LEU A 25 14.61 -26.97 -1.18
CA LEU A 25 13.44 -27.05 -0.32
C LEU A 25 13.42 -28.37 0.46
N GLU A 26 13.65 -29.52 -0.18
CA GLU A 26 13.70 -30.83 0.49
C GLU A 26 14.73 -30.84 1.63
N ARG A 27 15.94 -30.32 1.39
CA ARG A 27 16.97 -30.20 2.43
C ARG A 27 16.56 -29.25 3.55
N LEU A 28 15.89 -28.15 3.22
CA LEU A 28 15.37 -27.19 4.19
C LEU A 28 14.32 -27.86 5.09
N GLU A 29 13.40 -28.63 4.52
CA GLU A 29 12.35 -29.33 5.25
C GLU A 29 12.89 -30.41 6.20
N VAL A 30 13.89 -31.18 5.76
CA VAL A 30 14.59 -32.12 6.65
C VAL A 30 15.26 -31.37 7.81
N ALA A 31 15.90 -30.23 7.55
CA ALA A 31 16.56 -29.45 8.59
C ALA A 31 15.58 -28.79 9.58
N THR A 32 14.42 -28.30 9.11
CA THR A 32 13.45 -27.61 9.97
C THR A 32 12.56 -28.58 10.75
N SER A 33 12.20 -29.72 10.15
CA SER A 33 11.38 -30.75 10.80
C SER A 33 12.04 -31.36 12.04
N ALA A 34 13.36 -31.51 12.02
CA ALA A 34 14.12 -32.07 13.14
C ALA A 34 13.99 -31.26 14.44
N SER A 35 13.72 -29.96 14.34
CA SER A 35 13.59 -29.06 15.51
C SER A 35 12.14 -28.78 15.92
N GLY A 36 11.16 -29.05 15.05
CA GLY A 36 9.73 -28.85 15.33
C GLY A 36 9.34 -27.44 15.78
N THR A 37 10.14 -26.42 15.44
CA THR A 37 9.89 -25.05 15.90
C THR A 37 8.85 -24.37 15.03
N ARG A 38 8.04 -23.47 15.63
CA ARG A 38 7.09 -22.64 14.87
C ARG A 38 7.75 -21.87 13.73
N TRP A 39 8.98 -21.41 13.96
CA TRP A 39 9.79 -20.77 12.91
C TRP A 39 10.12 -21.75 11.78
N GLY A 40 10.66 -22.93 12.10
CA GLY A 40 11.00 -23.94 11.11
C GLY A 40 9.82 -24.36 10.24
N ASP A 41 8.65 -24.54 10.85
CA ASP A 41 7.40 -24.83 10.13
C ASP A 41 6.98 -23.68 9.21
N ALA A 42 7.04 -22.44 9.72
CA ALA A 42 6.66 -21.26 8.93
C ALA A 42 7.59 -21.02 7.74
N ILE A 43 8.90 -21.20 7.95
CA ILE A 43 9.89 -21.10 6.88
C ILE A 43 9.65 -22.19 5.82
N ALA A 44 9.41 -23.43 6.23
CA ALA A 44 9.08 -24.51 5.30
C ALA A 44 7.78 -24.20 4.53
N ALA A 45 6.75 -23.69 5.21
CA ALA A 45 5.50 -23.28 4.57
C ALA A 45 5.72 -22.16 3.53
N ARG A 46 6.45 -21.08 3.87
CA ARG A 46 6.80 -20.01 2.94
C ARG A 46 7.59 -20.53 1.73
N SER A 47 8.58 -21.39 1.98
CA SER A 47 9.42 -21.95 0.91
C SER A 47 8.67 -22.91 -0.01
N ARG A 48 7.68 -23.68 0.50
CA ARG A 48 6.74 -24.43 -0.32
C ARG A 48 5.88 -23.51 -1.18
N ALA A 49 5.34 -22.45 -0.58
CA ALA A 49 4.49 -21.48 -1.28
C ALA A 49 5.19 -20.84 -2.50
N LEU A 50 6.51 -20.62 -2.42
CA LEU A 50 7.32 -20.11 -3.53
C LEU A 50 7.43 -21.06 -4.73
N LEU A 51 7.12 -22.35 -4.55
CA LEU A 51 7.18 -23.39 -5.58
C LEU A 51 5.81 -24.02 -5.89
N SER A 52 4.75 -23.47 -5.29
CA SER A 52 3.37 -23.86 -5.52
C SER A 52 2.63 -22.79 -6.33
N ASP A 53 1.46 -23.17 -6.85
CA ASP A 53 0.54 -22.27 -7.55
C ASP A 53 -0.87 -22.37 -6.96
N GLY A 54 -1.76 -21.46 -7.38
CA GLY A 54 -3.18 -21.48 -7.02
C GLY A 54 -3.45 -21.45 -5.51
N ASP A 55 -4.50 -22.17 -5.10
CA ASP A 55 -4.98 -22.19 -3.71
C ASP A 55 -3.96 -22.81 -2.74
N GLU A 56 -3.13 -23.74 -3.22
CA GLU A 56 -2.07 -24.32 -2.38
C GLU A 56 -1.05 -23.23 -2.01
N ALA A 57 -0.55 -22.46 -2.98
CA ALA A 57 0.40 -21.38 -2.70
C ALA A 57 -0.16 -20.40 -1.67
N GLU A 58 -1.41 -19.96 -1.85
CA GLU A 58 -2.07 -19.05 -0.92
C GLU A 58 -2.21 -19.64 0.49
N SER A 59 -2.67 -20.88 0.60
CA SER A 59 -2.81 -21.54 1.91
C SER A 59 -1.48 -21.62 2.65
N ARG A 60 -0.38 -21.90 1.94
CA ARG A 60 0.96 -21.99 2.53
C ARG A 60 1.51 -20.63 2.96
N TYR A 61 1.26 -19.56 2.19
CA TYR A 61 1.62 -18.20 2.61
C TYR A 61 0.86 -17.77 3.87
N ARG A 62 -0.44 -18.05 3.94
CA ARG A 62 -1.26 -17.71 5.11
C ARG A 62 -0.81 -18.50 6.34
N ASP A 63 -0.58 -19.81 6.22
CA ASP A 63 -0.06 -20.63 7.32
C ASP A 63 1.30 -20.11 7.83
N ALA A 64 2.20 -19.71 6.94
CA ALA A 64 3.48 -19.10 7.32
C ALA A 64 3.28 -17.77 8.09
N ILE A 65 2.38 -16.91 7.63
CA ILE A 65 2.05 -15.63 8.29
C ILE A 65 1.45 -15.89 9.68
N ASP A 66 0.46 -16.77 9.79
CA ASP A 66 -0.23 -17.08 11.05
C ASP A 66 0.74 -17.60 12.10
N ARG A 67 1.66 -18.49 11.69
CA ARG A 67 2.72 -19.00 12.57
C ARG A 67 3.66 -17.89 13.01
N LEU A 68 4.16 -17.07 12.08
CA LEU A 68 5.13 -16.02 12.38
C LEU A 68 4.54 -14.85 13.17
N ALA A 69 3.25 -14.53 12.98
CA ALA A 69 2.55 -13.47 13.70
C ALA A 69 2.53 -13.71 15.23
N THR A 70 2.62 -14.98 15.66
CA THR A 70 2.70 -15.36 17.07
C THR A 70 4.12 -15.33 17.65
N THR A 71 5.12 -14.90 16.88
CA THR A 71 6.53 -14.90 17.27
C THR A 71 7.15 -13.49 17.28
N ALA A 72 8.33 -13.36 17.87
CA ALA A 72 9.13 -12.14 17.80
C ALA A 72 9.89 -11.97 16.47
N LEU A 73 9.78 -12.92 15.52
CA LEU A 73 10.57 -12.98 14.29
C LEU A 73 9.98 -12.07 13.20
N ARG A 74 9.93 -10.78 13.49
CA ARG A 74 9.28 -9.77 12.65
C ARG A 74 9.87 -9.64 11.25
N LEU A 75 11.16 -9.88 11.07
CA LEU A 75 11.81 -9.82 9.75
C LEU A 75 11.36 -10.97 8.84
N ASP A 76 11.19 -12.18 9.39
CA ASP A 76 10.67 -13.30 8.63
C ASP A 76 9.19 -13.11 8.29
N LEU A 77 8.41 -12.52 9.22
CA LEU A 77 7.03 -12.12 8.94
C LEU A 77 6.98 -11.10 7.78
N ALA A 78 7.80 -10.05 7.83
CA ALA A 78 7.88 -9.03 6.78
C ALA A 78 8.25 -9.63 5.42
N ARG A 79 9.25 -10.52 5.37
CA ARG A 79 9.62 -11.23 4.14
C ARG A 79 8.47 -12.09 3.61
N THR A 80 7.73 -12.78 4.48
CA THR A 80 6.59 -13.61 4.08
C THR A 80 5.49 -12.76 3.45
N HIS A 81 5.15 -11.63 4.06
CA HIS A 81 4.21 -10.67 3.47
C HIS A 81 4.70 -10.12 2.11
N LEU A 82 6.00 -9.86 1.97
CA LEU A 82 6.58 -9.38 0.71
C LEU A 82 6.37 -10.41 -0.41
N VAL A 83 6.82 -11.65 -0.22
CA VAL A 83 6.73 -12.67 -1.27
C VAL A 83 5.30 -13.10 -1.57
N TYR A 84 4.41 -13.10 -0.57
CA TYR A 84 2.98 -13.34 -0.77
C TYR A 84 2.33 -12.20 -1.57
N GLY A 85 2.63 -10.95 -1.24
CA GLY A 85 2.15 -9.78 -1.96
C GLY A 85 2.62 -9.75 -3.42
N GLU A 86 3.88 -10.11 -3.67
CA GLU A 86 4.42 -10.30 -5.03
C GLU A 86 3.68 -11.39 -5.81
N TRP A 87 3.41 -12.53 -5.17
CA TRP A 87 2.64 -13.62 -5.78
C TRP A 87 1.20 -13.18 -6.10
N LEU A 88 0.51 -12.52 -5.17
CA LEU A 88 -0.84 -11.97 -5.37
C LEU A 88 -0.88 -10.99 -6.55
N ARG A 89 0.16 -10.15 -6.71
CA ARG A 89 0.25 -9.24 -7.86
C ARG A 89 0.41 -10.02 -9.17
N ARG A 90 1.25 -11.07 -9.20
CA ARG A 90 1.43 -11.93 -10.38
C ARG A 90 0.11 -12.58 -10.82
N VAL A 91 -0.70 -13.05 -9.87
CA VAL A 91 -2.06 -13.59 -10.14
C VAL A 91 -3.15 -12.51 -10.25
N ARG A 92 -2.75 -11.24 -10.45
CA ARG A 92 -3.63 -10.07 -10.69
C ARG A 92 -4.59 -9.69 -9.55
N ARG A 93 -4.40 -10.21 -8.34
CA ARG A 93 -5.17 -9.84 -7.14
C ARG A 93 -4.61 -8.59 -6.46
N ASN A 94 -4.66 -7.47 -7.19
CA ASN A 94 -4.00 -6.21 -6.83
C ASN A 94 -4.52 -5.56 -5.53
N VAL A 95 -5.75 -5.84 -5.10
CA VAL A 95 -6.27 -5.30 -3.83
C VAL A 95 -5.58 -6.00 -2.66
N ASP A 96 -5.63 -7.33 -2.64
CA ASP A 96 -5.02 -8.16 -1.61
C ASP A 96 -3.50 -7.99 -1.60
N ALA A 97 -2.87 -7.89 -2.78
CA ALA A 97 -1.44 -7.63 -2.90
C ALA A 97 -1.02 -6.34 -2.15
N ARG A 98 -1.80 -5.26 -2.25
CA ARG A 98 -1.49 -4.00 -1.57
C ARG A 98 -1.52 -4.13 -0.06
N GLU A 99 -2.46 -4.90 0.48
CA GLU A 99 -2.55 -5.14 1.92
C GLU A 99 -1.26 -5.78 2.43
N GLN A 100 -0.84 -6.89 1.80
CA GLN A 100 0.36 -7.62 2.19
C GLN A 100 1.64 -6.78 1.98
N LEU A 101 1.76 -6.10 0.84
CA LEU A 101 2.94 -5.31 0.53
C LEU A 101 3.09 -4.05 1.41
N ARG A 102 1.99 -3.45 1.90
CA ARG A 102 2.05 -2.34 2.87
C ARG A 102 2.57 -2.81 4.22
N ILE A 103 2.12 -3.98 4.69
CA ILE A 103 2.60 -4.59 5.93
C ILE A 103 4.10 -4.85 5.82
N ALA A 104 4.55 -5.47 4.71
CA ALA A 104 5.96 -5.70 4.45
C ALA A 104 6.77 -4.38 4.42
N HIS A 105 6.30 -3.38 3.67
CA HIS A 105 6.96 -2.08 3.57
C HIS A 105 7.12 -1.40 4.93
N GLY A 106 6.05 -1.36 5.73
CA GLY A 106 6.06 -0.77 7.08
C GLY A 106 7.08 -1.46 7.98
N LEU A 107 7.00 -2.79 8.08
CA LEU A 107 7.94 -3.57 8.90
C LEU A 107 9.38 -3.35 8.46
N PHE A 108 9.70 -3.43 7.16
CA PHE A 108 11.07 -3.17 6.70
C PHE A 108 11.55 -1.75 6.97
N GLY A 109 10.67 -0.75 6.86
CA GLY A 109 10.96 0.63 7.23
C GLY A 109 11.31 0.78 8.71
N ASP A 110 10.51 0.18 9.58
CA ASP A 110 10.72 0.22 11.04
C ASP A 110 12.07 -0.40 11.46
N PHE A 111 12.55 -1.42 10.72
CA PHE A 111 13.84 -2.06 10.94
C PHE A 111 15.00 -1.44 10.14
N GLY A 112 14.79 -0.38 9.36
CA GLY A 112 15.83 0.26 8.55
C GLY A 112 16.33 -0.58 7.38
N MET A 113 15.56 -1.57 6.92
CA MET A 113 15.92 -2.48 5.83
C MET A 113 15.54 -1.89 4.47
N GLU A 114 16.17 -0.77 4.12
CA GLU A 114 15.78 0.08 2.99
C GLU A 114 15.70 -0.65 1.64
N GLY A 115 16.61 -1.58 1.37
CA GLY A 115 16.57 -2.38 0.13
C GLY A 115 15.31 -3.23 -0.01
N PHE A 116 14.84 -3.82 1.10
CA PHE A 116 13.59 -4.58 1.11
C PHE A 116 12.36 -3.66 1.13
N ALA A 117 12.43 -2.53 1.84
CA ALA A 117 11.36 -1.53 1.82
C ALA A 117 11.15 -0.99 0.40
N GLU A 118 12.22 -0.66 -0.32
CA GLU A 118 12.15 -0.19 -1.70
C GLU A 118 11.59 -1.28 -2.63
N ARG A 119 11.98 -2.55 -2.47
CA ARG A 119 11.40 -3.68 -3.20
C ARG A 119 9.89 -3.76 -2.98
N ALA A 120 9.41 -3.71 -1.73
CA ALA A 120 7.98 -3.68 -1.42
C ALA A 120 7.28 -2.47 -2.08
N ARG A 121 7.92 -1.30 -2.06
CA ARG A 121 7.39 -0.07 -2.67
C ARG A 121 7.29 -0.17 -4.19
N VAL A 122 8.27 -0.76 -4.87
CA VAL A 122 8.22 -1.03 -6.33
C VAL A 122 7.02 -1.91 -6.66
N GLU A 123 6.81 -2.97 -5.89
CA GLU A 123 5.67 -3.89 -6.10
C GLU A 123 4.34 -3.18 -5.82
N LEU A 124 4.23 -2.36 -4.76
CA LEU A 124 3.06 -1.52 -4.48
C LEU A 124 2.74 -0.58 -5.64
N ARG A 125 3.76 0.08 -6.20
CA ARG A 125 3.61 0.92 -7.39
C ARG A 125 3.07 0.14 -8.58
N ALA A 126 3.57 -1.07 -8.80
CA ALA A 126 3.13 -1.95 -9.86
C ALA A 126 1.67 -2.43 -9.69
N THR A 127 1.07 -2.33 -8.50
CA THR A 127 -0.38 -2.56 -8.31
C THR A 127 -1.25 -1.36 -8.72
N GLY A 128 -0.66 -0.21 -9.10
CA GLY A 128 -1.38 1.04 -9.40
C GLY A 128 -1.77 1.85 -8.16
N GLU A 129 -1.18 1.58 -7.00
CA GLU A 129 -1.52 2.26 -5.75
C GLU A 129 -1.33 3.79 -5.82
N HIS A 130 -0.21 4.29 -6.36
CA HIS A 130 0.00 5.73 -6.48
C HIS A 130 -1.01 6.41 -7.42
N ALA A 131 -1.51 5.73 -8.45
CA ALA A 131 -2.58 6.26 -9.30
C ALA A 131 -3.89 6.38 -8.50
N ARG A 132 -4.16 5.43 -7.61
CA ARG A 132 -5.31 5.48 -6.70
C ARG A 132 -5.13 6.55 -5.62
N SER A 133 -3.96 6.66 -5.00
CA SER A 133 -3.66 7.71 -4.01
C SER A 133 -3.77 9.10 -4.62
N ARG A 134 -3.14 9.34 -5.78
CA ARG A 134 -3.24 10.61 -6.50
C ARG A 134 -4.66 10.94 -6.93
N SER A 135 -5.47 9.96 -7.31
CA SER A 135 -6.87 10.22 -7.67
C SER A 135 -7.76 10.53 -6.46
N VAL A 136 -7.48 9.94 -5.29
CA VAL A 136 -8.17 10.30 -4.04
C VAL A 136 -7.73 11.69 -3.57
N GLU A 137 -6.43 11.98 -3.61
CA GLU A 137 -5.88 13.27 -3.22
C GLU A 137 -6.33 14.39 -4.17
N SER A 138 -6.26 14.19 -5.49
CA SER A 138 -6.72 15.18 -6.48
C SER A 138 -8.24 15.39 -6.44
N ARG A 139 -9.03 14.38 -6.05
CA ARG A 139 -10.46 14.56 -5.76
C ARG A 139 -10.71 15.46 -4.56
N ASN A 140 -9.79 15.52 -3.61
CA ASN A 140 -9.90 16.34 -2.40
C ASN A 140 -9.20 17.70 -2.52
N GLN A 141 -8.30 17.89 -3.49
CA GLN A 141 -7.69 19.17 -3.79
C GLN A 141 -8.64 20.10 -4.56
N LEU A 142 -8.66 21.38 -4.19
CA LEU A 142 -9.40 22.41 -4.94
C LEU A 142 -8.74 22.63 -6.30
N THR A 143 -9.55 22.71 -7.36
CA THR A 143 -9.04 23.19 -8.65
C THR A 143 -8.69 24.67 -8.58
N PRO A 144 -7.91 25.23 -9.53
CA PRO A 144 -7.60 26.67 -9.54
C PRO A 144 -8.85 27.56 -9.48
N GLN A 145 -9.90 27.21 -10.21
CA GLN A 145 -11.16 27.94 -10.22
C GLN A 145 -11.92 27.82 -8.90
N GLU A 146 -11.94 26.62 -8.28
CA GLU A 146 -12.54 26.40 -6.97
C GLU A 146 -11.79 27.15 -5.86
N ALA A 147 -10.46 27.18 -5.92
CA ALA A 147 -9.61 27.94 -5.00
C ALA A 147 -9.85 29.45 -5.15
N GLN A 148 -9.99 29.94 -6.38
CA GLN A 148 -10.33 31.34 -6.66
C GLN A 148 -11.70 31.73 -6.08
N VAL A 149 -12.73 30.89 -6.27
CA VAL A 149 -14.05 31.08 -5.64
C VAL A 149 -13.94 31.09 -4.11
N ALA A 150 -13.21 30.13 -3.51
CA ALA A 150 -13.01 30.08 -2.06
C ALA A 150 -12.26 31.30 -1.51
N GLN A 151 -11.30 31.83 -2.27
CA GLN A 151 -10.55 33.03 -1.89
C GLN A 151 -11.43 34.29 -1.87
N LEU A 152 -12.31 34.44 -2.86
CA LEU A 152 -13.27 35.55 -2.91
C LEU A 152 -14.32 35.45 -1.81
N VAL A 153 -14.74 34.24 -1.46
CA VAL A 153 -15.60 34.00 -0.28
C VAL A 153 -14.92 34.49 1.00
N ALA A 154 -13.63 34.18 1.19
CA ALA A 154 -12.86 34.61 2.35
C ALA A 154 -12.68 36.14 2.43
N GLN A 155 -12.78 36.83 1.29
CA GLN A 155 -12.77 38.30 1.21
C GLN A 155 -14.16 38.92 1.43
N GLY A 156 -15.21 38.11 1.67
CA GLY A 156 -16.56 38.59 1.93
C GLY A 156 -17.40 38.87 0.69
N ALA A 157 -16.92 38.55 -0.52
CA ALA A 157 -17.68 38.72 -1.75
C ALA A 157 -18.99 37.90 -1.70
N THR A 158 -20.07 38.34 -2.38
CA THR A 158 -21.29 37.55 -2.57
C THR A 158 -21.18 36.66 -3.81
N ASN A 159 -22.14 35.74 -4.03
CA ASN A 159 -22.14 34.93 -5.26
C ASN A 159 -22.28 35.80 -6.53
N ASN A 160 -22.99 36.93 -6.45
CA ASN A 160 -23.11 37.87 -7.57
C ASN A 160 -21.79 38.60 -7.83
N ASP A 161 -21.08 39.03 -6.79
CA ASP A 161 -19.78 39.69 -6.94
C ASP A 161 -18.75 38.72 -7.55
N ILE A 162 -18.74 37.46 -7.08
CA ILE A 162 -17.88 36.41 -7.61
C ILE A 162 -18.23 36.12 -9.07
N ALA A 163 -19.52 36.03 -9.40
CA ALA A 163 -19.99 35.80 -10.76
C ALA A 163 -19.49 36.89 -11.72
N VAL A 164 -19.58 38.16 -11.32
CA VAL A 164 -19.06 39.31 -12.08
C VAL A 164 -17.55 39.24 -12.25
N GLN A 165 -16.81 39.01 -11.16
CA GLN A 165 -15.33 38.97 -11.21
C GLN A 165 -14.78 37.80 -12.02
N LEU A 166 -15.46 36.66 -12.00
CA LEU A 166 -15.03 35.45 -12.71
C LEU A 166 -15.70 35.28 -14.07
N PHE A 167 -16.54 36.23 -14.51
CA PHE A 167 -17.31 36.16 -15.75
C PHE A 167 -18.12 34.86 -15.90
N ILE A 168 -18.80 34.44 -14.83
CA ILE A 168 -19.66 33.25 -14.78
C ILE A 168 -21.02 33.59 -14.18
N THR A 169 -21.96 32.64 -14.19
CA THR A 169 -23.28 32.85 -13.56
C THR A 169 -23.23 32.61 -12.05
N PRO A 170 -24.10 33.26 -11.24
CA PRO A 170 -24.23 32.96 -9.81
C PRO A 170 -24.51 31.47 -9.53
N ARG A 171 -25.27 30.80 -10.41
CA ARG A 171 -25.53 29.36 -10.34
C ARG A 171 -24.25 28.53 -10.52
N THR A 172 -23.34 28.97 -11.37
CA THR A 172 -22.01 28.34 -11.52
C THR A 172 -21.17 28.52 -10.26
N VAL A 173 -21.25 29.68 -9.60
CA VAL A 173 -20.60 29.92 -8.31
C VAL A 173 -21.14 28.98 -7.23
N GLU A 174 -22.46 28.82 -7.13
CA GLU A 174 -23.10 27.86 -6.21
C GLU A 174 -22.62 26.42 -6.45
N TYR A 175 -22.52 26.02 -7.72
CA TYR A 175 -21.99 24.71 -8.09
C TYR A 175 -20.53 24.51 -7.62
N HIS A 176 -19.67 25.52 -7.82
CA HIS A 176 -18.29 25.46 -7.33
C HIS A 176 -18.25 25.42 -5.80
N LEU A 177 -19.09 26.20 -5.11
CA LEU A 177 -19.15 26.19 -3.64
C LEU A 177 -19.58 24.84 -3.08
N HIS A 178 -20.56 24.18 -3.69
CA HIS A 178 -20.97 22.83 -3.28
C HIS A 178 -19.82 21.83 -3.38
N LYS A 179 -19.03 21.90 -4.47
CA LYS A 179 -17.82 21.07 -4.62
C LYS A 179 -16.75 21.42 -3.60
N VAL A 180 -16.46 22.71 -3.41
CA VAL A 180 -15.47 23.20 -2.44
C VAL A 180 -15.81 22.71 -1.03
N PHE A 181 -17.07 22.88 -0.60
CA PHE A 181 -17.54 22.45 0.73
C PHE A 181 -17.27 20.97 0.97
N ARG A 182 -17.61 20.12 -0.01
CA ARG A 182 -17.34 18.69 0.06
C ARG A 182 -15.84 18.38 0.11
N LYS A 183 -15.01 19.07 -0.68
CA LYS A 183 -13.56 18.84 -0.78
C LYS A 183 -12.80 19.23 0.48
N VAL A 184 -13.16 20.35 1.11
CA VAL A 184 -12.48 20.85 2.33
C VAL A 184 -13.21 20.49 3.63
N GLY A 185 -14.32 19.77 3.56
CA GLY A 185 -15.04 19.26 4.73
C GLY A 185 -15.82 20.31 5.53
N VAL A 186 -16.16 21.45 4.93
CA VAL A 186 -16.95 22.52 5.58
C VAL A 186 -18.40 22.47 5.15
N LYS A 187 -19.30 23.00 5.99
CA LYS A 187 -20.76 22.97 5.77
C LYS A 187 -21.36 24.34 5.51
N SER A 188 -20.57 25.41 5.60
CA SER A 188 -21.07 26.77 5.41
C SER A 188 -20.03 27.70 4.80
N ARG A 189 -20.52 28.80 4.21
CA ARG A 189 -19.71 29.89 3.68
C ARG A 189 -18.76 30.48 4.73
N THR A 190 -19.24 30.66 5.96
CA THR A 190 -18.44 31.19 7.07
C THR A 190 -17.33 30.23 7.48
N GLN A 191 -17.61 28.91 7.50
CA GLN A 191 -16.58 27.91 7.75
C GLN A 191 -15.56 27.85 6.62
N LEU A 192 -15.98 28.01 5.35
CA LEU A 192 -15.05 28.10 4.23
C LEU A 192 -14.13 29.32 4.35
N ALA A 193 -14.68 30.49 4.68
CA ALA A 193 -13.88 31.70 4.87
C ALA A 193 -12.82 31.52 5.97
N ARG A 194 -13.21 30.92 7.11
CA ARG A 194 -12.27 30.59 8.19
C ARG A 194 -11.18 29.61 7.73
N TYR A 195 -11.57 28.52 7.07
CA TYR A 195 -10.63 27.54 6.53
C TYR A 195 -9.55 28.18 5.65
N VAL A 196 -9.95 29.05 4.71
CA VAL A 196 -9.01 29.73 3.80
C VAL A 196 -8.05 30.66 4.55
N LEU A 197 -8.54 31.39 5.57
CA LEU A 197 -7.70 32.27 6.39
C LEU A 197 -6.69 31.47 7.23
N GLU A 198 -7.11 30.36 7.82
CA GLU A 198 -6.24 29.46 8.61
C GLU A 198 -5.22 28.72 7.73
N SER A 199 -5.56 28.41 6.47
CA SER A 199 -4.64 27.80 5.51
C SER A 199 -3.57 28.78 5.00
N LYS A 200 -3.80 30.10 5.04
CA LYS A 200 -2.80 31.12 4.68
C LYS A 200 -1.82 31.46 5.81
N ALA A 201 -2.19 31.13 7.05
CA ALA A 201 -1.36 31.37 8.25
C ALA A 201 -0.37 30.23 8.54
N ARG A 202 -0.46 29.12 7.79
CA ARG A 202 0.47 27.98 7.80
C ARG A 202 1.43 28.07 6.62
#